data_AF-A0A535E3I8-F1
#
_entry.id   AF-A0A535E3I8-F1
#
_cell.length_a   1.000
_cell.length_b   1.000
_cell.length_c   1.000
_cell.angle_alpha   90.00
_cell.angle_beta   90.00
_cell.angle_gamma   90.00
#
_symmetry.space_group_name_H-M   'P 1'
#
loop_
_entity.id
_entity.type
_entity.pdbx_description
1 polymer ?
#
loop_
_entity_poly.entity_id
_entity_poly.type
_entity_poly.pdbx_seq_one_letter_code
_entity_poly.pdbx_strand_id
1 'polypeptide(L)'
;MSALAEILDDIDAAEVHRRQLLAESDALLERVEELRLAELAACPPDLADGVRSLQIRLGRVPADRPRTVRAAHHLVFAMQARLMAANPHHPRPRSLPGSPDGVPRLTVLRQGGAWKFLSLPPPPPAVEQAAVADWWQRVQLTVGRALDRWACAQDQAVRAARARENALRAVHRSRAAWCNYWELRCEADRLLATAAARGRKAAARRGRGRAPPRPGGSPPPPTPRPPERAYNPNQCSRS
;
A
#
# COMPACT_ATOMS: atom_id res chain seq x y z
N MET A 1 21.86 -29.03 3.54
CA MET A 1 20.62 -28.64 2.83
C MET A 1 20.48 -27.14 2.98
N SER A 2 20.12 -26.42 1.91
CA SER A 2 20.22 -24.96 1.84
C SER A 2 19.10 -24.30 2.65
N ALA A 3 19.42 -23.28 3.45
CA ALA A 3 18.46 -22.49 4.23
C ALA A 3 17.32 -21.89 3.36
N LEU A 4 17.54 -21.77 2.05
CA LEU A 4 16.55 -21.32 1.08
C LEU A 4 15.47 -22.37 0.80
N ALA A 5 15.81 -23.66 0.88
CA ALA A 5 14.85 -24.76 0.76
C ALA A 5 13.94 -24.80 2.00
N GLU A 6 14.52 -24.69 3.20
CA GLU A 6 13.75 -24.61 4.46
C GLU A 6 12.81 -23.39 4.50
N ILE A 7 13.16 -22.28 3.84
CA ILE A 7 12.31 -21.08 3.74
C ILE A 7 11.16 -21.26 2.76
N LEU A 8 11.39 -21.93 1.62
CA LEU A 8 10.32 -22.24 0.68
C LEU A 8 9.37 -23.27 1.29
N ASP A 9 9.90 -24.28 1.98
CA ASP A 9 9.12 -25.25 2.75
C ASP A 9 8.28 -24.55 3.85
N ASP A 10 8.82 -23.55 4.53
CA ASP A 10 8.09 -22.71 5.51
C ASP A 10 6.94 -21.90 4.87
N ILE A 11 7.17 -21.34 3.67
CA ILE A 11 6.16 -20.55 2.94
C ILE A 11 5.04 -21.47 2.45
N ASP A 12 5.41 -22.63 1.91
CA ASP A 12 4.47 -23.62 1.42
C ASP A 12 3.68 -24.22 2.60
N ALA A 13 4.33 -24.49 3.74
CA ALA A 13 3.64 -24.92 4.96
C ALA A 13 2.68 -23.84 5.48
N ALA A 14 3.07 -22.57 5.44
CA ALA A 14 2.20 -21.45 5.83
C ALA A 14 1.01 -21.28 4.86
N GLU A 15 1.22 -21.48 3.57
CA GLU A 15 0.18 -21.45 2.54
C GLU A 15 -0.79 -22.64 2.70
N VAL A 16 -0.27 -23.85 2.90
CA VAL A 16 -1.06 -25.05 3.19
C VAL A 16 -1.93 -24.82 4.42
N HIS A 17 -1.34 -24.30 5.49
CA HIS A 17 -2.08 -23.99 6.71
C HIS A 17 -3.16 -22.93 6.49
N ARG A 18 -2.87 -21.88 5.70
CA ARG A 18 -3.86 -20.85 5.35
C ARG A 18 -5.01 -21.42 4.51
N ARG A 19 -4.74 -22.28 3.53
CA ARG A 19 -5.76 -22.96 2.72
C ARG A 19 -6.62 -23.87 3.56
N GLN A 20 -6.02 -24.59 4.51
CA GLN A 20 -6.76 -25.42 5.45
C GLN A 20 -7.73 -24.58 6.30
N LEU A 21 -7.27 -23.48 6.87
CA LEU A 21 -8.12 -22.57 7.64
C LEU A 21 -9.23 -21.92 6.80
N LEU A 22 -8.98 -21.69 5.51
CA LEU A 22 -10.02 -21.21 4.58
C LEU A 22 -11.08 -22.26 4.33
N ALA A 23 -10.68 -23.49 4.03
CA ALA A 23 -11.62 -24.60 3.84
C ALA A 23 -12.48 -24.83 5.09
N GLU A 24 -11.88 -24.76 6.28
CA GLU A 24 -12.62 -24.81 7.54
C GLU A 24 -13.58 -23.62 7.71
N SER A 25 -13.18 -22.41 7.29
CA SER A 25 -14.07 -21.24 7.31
C SER A 25 -15.22 -21.34 6.33
N ASP A 26 -15.00 -21.95 5.16
CA ASP A 26 -16.02 -22.18 4.13
C ASP A 26 -17.06 -23.19 4.61
N ALA A 27 -16.64 -24.27 5.28
CA ALA A 27 -17.55 -25.24 5.90
C ALA A 27 -18.41 -24.60 7.01
N LEU A 28 -17.84 -23.69 7.82
CA LEU A 28 -18.62 -22.93 8.80
C LEU A 28 -19.60 -21.97 8.12
N LEU A 29 -19.22 -21.36 6.99
CA LEU A 29 -20.10 -20.47 6.23
C LEU A 29 -21.28 -21.22 5.61
N GLU A 30 -21.03 -22.41 5.05
CA GLU A 30 -22.08 -23.30 4.53
C GLU A 30 -23.10 -23.63 5.62
N ARG A 31 -22.63 -24.01 6.81
CA ARG A 31 -23.50 -24.29 7.96
C ARG A 31 -24.28 -23.07 8.44
N VAL A 32 -23.67 -21.89 8.41
CA VAL A 32 -24.36 -20.62 8.71
C VAL A 32 -25.46 -20.34 7.68
N GLU A 33 -25.21 -20.59 6.40
CA GLU A 33 -26.19 -20.37 5.33
C GLU A 33 -27.34 -21.36 5.39
N GLU A 34 -27.09 -22.64 5.73
CA GLU A 34 -28.16 -23.62 6.01
C GLU A 34 -29.11 -23.10 7.10
N LEU A 35 -28.57 -22.60 8.21
CA LEU A 35 -29.37 -22.04 9.30
C LEU A 35 -30.10 -20.76 8.89
N ARG A 36 -29.47 -19.93 8.04
CA ARG A 36 -30.08 -18.70 7.52
C ARG A 36 -31.26 -19.01 6.60
N LEU A 37 -31.12 -20.02 5.74
CA LEU A 37 -32.18 -20.50 4.85
C LEU A 37 -33.31 -21.18 5.62
N ALA A 38 -33.01 -21.82 6.75
CA ALA A 38 -34.00 -22.35 7.69
C ALA A 38 -34.61 -21.27 8.61
N GLU A 39 -34.28 -19.98 8.40
CA GLU A 39 -34.76 -18.83 9.16
C GLU A 39 -34.46 -18.89 10.67
N LEU A 40 -33.43 -19.63 11.08
CA LEU A 40 -33.03 -19.74 12.48
C LEU A 40 -32.21 -18.52 12.90
N ALA A 41 -32.67 -17.84 13.95
CA ALA A 41 -31.98 -16.65 14.47
C ALA A 41 -30.86 -16.98 15.48
N ALA A 42 -31.08 -18.00 16.30
CA ALA A 42 -30.14 -18.41 17.35
C ALA A 42 -28.99 -19.23 16.77
N CYS A 43 -27.75 -18.94 17.19
CA CYS A 43 -26.61 -19.74 16.78
C CYS A 43 -26.54 -21.04 17.59
N PRO A 44 -26.51 -22.22 16.95
CA PRO A 44 -26.23 -23.48 17.63
C PRO A 44 -24.88 -23.44 18.38
N PRO A 45 -24.78 -24.12 19.53
CA PRO A 45 -23.61 -24.03 20.40
C PRO A 45 -22.35 -24.60 19.76
N ASP A 46 -22.49 -25.68 18.99
CA ASP A 46 -21.46 -26.33 18.19
C ASP A 46 -20.87 -25.37 17.13
N LEU A 47 -21.73 -24.68 16.37
CA LEU A 47 -21.30 -23.67 15.40
C LEU A 47 -20.58 -22.51 16.08
N ALA A 48 -21.11 -22.05 17.21
CA ALA A 48 -20.51 -20.97 17.97
C ALA A 48 -19.12 -21.33 18.52
N ASP A 49 -18.92 -22.58 18.94
CA ASP A 49 -17.62 -23.11 19.37
C ASP A 49 -16.66 -23.28 18.19
N GLY A 50 -17.15 -23.72 17.03
CA GLY A 50 -16.36 -23.77 15.79
C GLY A 50 -15.83 -22.39 15.38
N VAL A 51 -16.71 -21.38 15.36
CA VAL A 51 -16.33 -19.99 15.06
C VAL A 51 -15.37 -19.43 16.11
N ARG A 52 -15.55 -19.75 17.39
CA ARG A 52 -14.63 -19.33 18.46
C ARG A 52 -13.26 -20.00 18.33
N SER A 53 -13.22 -21.30 18.06
CA SER A 53 -11.99 -22.07 17.87
C SER A 53 -11.16 -21.52 16.71
N LEU A 54 -11.81 -21.22 15.58
CA LEU A 54 -11.15 -20.65 14.42
C LEU A 54 -10.57 -19.25 14.72
N GLN A 55 -11.29 -18.41 15.47
CA GLN A 55 -10.78 -17.11 15.92
C GLN A 55 -9.52 -17.23 16.80
N ILE A 56 -9.49 -18.20 17.73
CA ILE A 56 -8.34 -18.45 18.59
C ILE A 56 -7.14 -18.91 17.75
N ARG A 57 -7.34 -19.84 16.81
CA ARG A 57 -6.29 -20.31 15.90
C ARG A 57 -5.75 -19.21 14.99
N LEU A 58 -6.59 -18.23 14.64
CA LEU A 58 -6.16 -17.03 13.92
C LEU A 58 -5.42 -16.02 14.82
N GLY A 59 -5.39 -16.22 16.14
CA GLY A 59 -4.71 -15.37 17.11
C GLY A 59 -5.53 -14.18 17.59
N ARG A 60 -6.87 -14.27 17.58
CA ARG A 60 -7.76 -13.25 18.16
C ARG A 60 -8.05 -13.59 19.62
N VAL A 61 -7.64 -12.71 20.53
CA VAL A 61 -7.92 -12.80 21.97
C VAL A 61 -8.36 -11.41 22.45
N PRO A 62 -9.55 -11.25 23.04
CA PRO A 62 -10.57 -12.28 23.30
C PRO A 62 -11.26 -12.78 22.02
N ALA A 63 -11.67 -14.05 22.02
CA ALA A 63 -12.42 -14.68 20.95
C ALA A 63 -13.92 -14.72 21.30
N ASP A 64 -14.73 -14.03 20.51
CA ASP A 64 -16.16 -13.88 20.76
C ASP A 64 -16.93 -15.14 20.36
N ARG A 65 -17.85 -15.59 21.23
CA ARG A 65 -18.80 -16.66 20.91
C ARG A 65 -20.07 -16.04 20.30
N PRO A 66 -20.39 -16.26 19.01
CA PRO A 66 -21.60 -15.69 18.42
C PRO A 66 -22.85 -16.29 19.07
N ARG A 67 -23.81 -15.42 19.42
CA ARG A 67 -25.12 -15.84 19.95
C ARG A 67 -26.19 -15.97 18.87
N THR A 68 -25.97 -15.35 17.71
CA THR A 68 -26.91 -15.33 16.59
C THR A 68 -26.25 -15.81 15.30
N VAL A 69 -27.03 -16.38 14.39
CA VAL A 69 -26.55 -16.82 13.07
C VAL A 69 -25.95 -15.64 12.30
N ARG A 70 -26.58 -14.46 12.37
CA ARG A 70 -26.05 -13.22 11.78
C ARG A 70 -24.68 -12.84 12.35
N ALA A 71 -24.47 -12.95 13.66
CA ALA A 71 -23.17 -12.67 14.26
C ALA A 71 -22.10 -13.69 13.82
N ALA A 72 -22.47 -14.97 13.75
CA ALA A 72 -21.58 -16.02 13.23
C ALA A 72 -21.18 -15.72 11.78
N HIS A 73 -22.13 -15.37 10.92
CA HIS A 73 -21.91 -14.98 9.53
C HIS A 73 -20.89 -13.84 9.38
N HIS A 74 -21.08 -12.74 10.13
CA HIS A 74 -20.14 -11.60 10.09
C HIS A 74 -18.73 -11.97 10.57
N LEU A 75 -18.63 -12.82 11.61
CA LEU A 75 -17.34 -13.28 12.11
C LEU A 75 -16.62 -14.17 11.10
N VAL A 76 -17.34 -15.07 10.42
CA VAL A 76 -16.77 -15.93 9.37
C VAL A 76 -16.24 -15.09 8.22
N PHE A 77 -16.99 -14.10 7.73
CA PHE A 77 -16.48 -13.19 6.71
C PHE A 77 -15.25 -12.39 7.15
N ALA A 78 -15.23 -11.91 8.40
CA ALA A 78 -14.05 -11.22 8.93
C ALA A 78 -12.81 -12.15 8.98
N MET A 79 -13.02 -13.43 9.31
CA MET A 79 -11.96 -14.45 9.29
C MET A 79 -11.46 -14.74 7.87
N GLN A 80 -12.37 -14.96 6.91
CA GLN A 80 -12.03 -15.14 5.49
C GLN A 80 -11.28 -13.93 4.94
N ALA A 81 -11.72 -12.70 5.22
CA ALA A 81 -11.05 -11.48 4.79
C ALA A 81 -9.61 -11.39 5.35
N ARG A 82 -9.41 -11.81 6.60
CA ARG A 82 -8.09 -11.86 7.25
C ARG A 82 -7.21 -12.97 6.67
N LEU A 83 -7.77 -14.14 6.37
CA LEU A 83 -7.07 -15.25 5.71
C LEU A 83 -6.69 -14.91 4.27
N MET A 84 -7.52 -14.16 3.55
CA MET A 84 -7.21 -13.63 2.23
C MET A 84 -6.08 -12.59 2.28
N ALA A 85 -6.10 -11.70 3.29
CA ALA A 85 -5.06 -10.70 3.50
C ALA A 85 -3.73 -11.31 4.00
N ALA A 86 -3.77 -12.48 4.63
CA ALA A 86 -2.59 -13.20 5.14
C ALA A 86 -1.98 -14.16 4.12
N ASN A 87 -2.22 -13.96 2.81
CA ASN A 87 -1.64 -14.79 1.76
C ASN A 87 -0.11 -14.61 1.73
N PRO A 88 0.69 -15.65 2.02
CA PRO A 88 2.15 -15.55 2.04
C PRO A 88 2.75 -15.29 0.65
N HIS A 89 2.07 -15.66 -0.43
CA HIS A 89 2.45 -15.31 -1.81
C HIS A 89 2.01 -13.89 -2.21
N HIS A 90 1.12 -13.26 -1.43
CA HIS A 90 0.66 -11.90 -1.62
C HIS A 90 0.59 -11.14 -0.28
N PRO A 91 1.75 -10.84 0.35
CA PRO A 91 1.84 -10.34 1.73
C PRO A 91 1.24 -8.95 1.97
N ARG A 92 0.53 -8.36 1.01
CA ARG A 92 -0.02 -7.00 1.09
C ARG A 92 -1.15 -6.94 2.13
N PRO A 93 -1.00 -6.21 3.24
CA PRO A 93 -2.14 -5.78 4.02
C PRO A 93 -2.85 -4.69 3.19
N ARG A 94 -4.12 -4.90 2.82
CA ARG A 94 -4.95 -3.84 2.22
C ARG A 94 -4.90 -2.62 3.15
N SER A 95 -4.52 -1.47 2.60
CA SER A 95 -4.70 -0.18 3.27
C SER A 95 -6.16 -0.05 3.68
N LEU A 96 -6.43 0.16 4.98
CA LEU A 96 -7.77 0.52 5.42
C LEU A 96 -8.16 1.84 4.72
N PRO A 97 -9.35 1.94 4.12
CA PRO A 97 -9.84 3.20 3.56
C PRO A 97 -9.85 4.27 4.67
N GLY A 98 -9.16 5.41 4.43
CA GLY A 98 -9.16 6.57 5.33
C GLY A 98 -7.95 6.77 6.24
N SER A 99 -6.90 5.94 6.17
CA SER A 99 -5.62 6.28 6.83
C SER A 99 -4.85 7.34 6.03
N PRO A 100 -4.33 8.41 6.66
CA PRO A 100 -3.49 9.38 5.98
C PRO A 100 -2.18 8.75 5.50
N ASP A 101 -1.81 9.07 4.26
CA ASP A 101 -0.65 8.51 3.56
C ASP A 101 0.66 8.93 4.26
N GLY A 102 1.61 7.99 4.42
CA GLY A 102 2.91 8.24 5.05
C GLY A 102 2.98 8.00 6.57
N VAL A 103 1.91 7.56 7.22
CA VAL A 103 1.95 7.20 8.65
C VAL A 103 2.56 5.79 8.83
N PRO A 104 3.52 5.61 9.75
CA PRO A 104 4.11 4.30 10.04
C PRO A 104 3.06 3.34 10.59
N ARG A 105 2.95 2.15 9.98
CA ARG A 105 1.96 1.13 10.37
C ARG A 105 2.54 0.26 11.49
N LEU A 106 1.81 0.15 12.59
CA LEU A 106 2.22 -0.68 13.73
C LEU A 106 1.52 -2.03 13.63
N THR A 107 2.28 -3.09 13.38
CA THR A 107 1.72 -4.45 13.28
C THR A 107 2.19 -5.28 14.47
N VAL A 108 1.25 -5.97 15.12
CA VAL A 108 1.54 -6.96 16.15
C VAL A 108 1.96 -8.27 15.47
N LEU A 109 3.13 -8.81 15.85
CA LEU A 109 3.67 -10.04 15.28
C LEU A 109 3.03 -11.27 15.94
N ARG A 110 2.85 -12.36 15.17
CA ARG A 110 2.17 -13.60 15.59
C ARG A 110 2.72 -14.24 16.89
N GLN A 111 3.96 -13.97 17.28
CA GLN A 111 4.58 -14.51 18.50
C GLN A 111 4.93 -13.43 19.55
N GLY A 112 4.21 -12.30 19.54
CA GLY A 112 4.34 -11.24 20.53
C GLY A 112 5.33 -10.13 20.15
N GLY A 113 4.98 -8.91 20.51
CA GLY A 113 5.72 -7.70 20.14
C GLY A 113 5.17 -7.00 18.90
N ALA A 114 5.57 -5.75 18.73
CA ALA A 114 5.18 -4.92 17.60
C ALA A 114 6.38 -4.60 16.70
N TRP A 115 6.09 -4.41 15.41
CA TRP A 115 7.01 -3.81 14.44
C TRP A 115 6.37 -2.58 13.81
N LYS A 116 7.14 -1.50 13.70
CA LYS A 116 6.74 -0.26 13.02
C LYS A 116 7.20 -0.33 11.57
N PHE A 117 6.29 -0.58 10.65
CA PHE A 117 6.53 -0.54 9.21
C PHE A 117 6.70 0.92 8.79
N LEU A 118 7.83 1.22 8.14
CA LEU A 118 8.04 2.48 7.45
C LEU A 118 7.21 2.49 6.17
N SER A 119 6.80 3.68 5.74
CA SER A 119 6.09 3.94 4.50
C SER A 119 6.84 5.03 3.72
N LEU A 120 6.75 4.99 2.39
CA LEU A 120 7.37 6.01 1.55
C LEU A 120 6.59 7.33 1.61
N PRO A 121 7.28 8.48 1.52
CA PRO A 121 6.61 9.77 1.38
C PRO A 121 5.86 9.83 0.04
N PRO A 122 4.66 10.45 0.01
CA PRO A 122 3.89 10.57 -1.22
C PRO A 122 4.68 11.39 -2.27
N PRO A 123 4.55 11.05 -3.56
CA PRO A 123 5.16 11.83 -4.62
C PRO A 123 4.59 13.26 -4.63
N PRO A 124 5.42 14.30 -4.79
CA PRO A 124 4.95 15.68 -4.82
C PRO A 124 4.00 15.91 -6.01
N PRO A 125 3.00 16.80 -5.86
CA PRO A 125 2.05 17.11 -6.93
C PRO A 125 2.66 17.89 -8.11
N ALA A 126 3.86 18.44 -7.98
CA ALA A 126 4.38 19.49 -8.86
C ALA A 126 5.50 19.06 -9.83
N VAL A 127 5.57 19.83 -10.92
CA VAL A 127 6.31 19.66 -12.19
C VAL A 127 7.80 20.02 -12.09
N GLU A 128 8.24 20.53 -10.93
CA GLU A 128 9.60 21.03 -10.71
C GLU A 128 10.61 19.90 -10.45
N GLN A 129 11.69 19.89 -11.23
CA GLN A 129 12.74 18.86 -11.13
C GLN A 129 13.42 18.83 -9.76
N ALA A 130 13.61 19.99 -9.11
CA ALA A 130 14.22 20.08 -7.79
C ALA A 130 13.37 19.38 -6.71
N ALA A 131 12.06 19.64 -6.69
CA ALA A 131 11.15 18.99 -5.74
C ALA A 131 11.07 17.46 -5.93
N VAL A 132 11.19 16.98 -7.18
CA VAL A 132 11.28 15.55 -7.49
C VAL A 132 12.60 14.95 -7.00
N ALA A 133 13.72 15.66 -7.16
CA ALA A 133 15.03 15.21 -6.67
C ALA A 133 15.06 15.11 -5.13
N ASP A 134 14.55 16.13 -4.43
CA ASP A 134 14.46 16.14 -2.96
C ASP A 134 13.54 15.04 -2.42
N TRP A 135 12.39 14.83 -3.06
CA TRP A 135 11.50 13.71 -2.73
C TRP A 135 12.21 12.38 -2.94
N TRP A 136 12.92 12.21 -4.05
CA TRP A 136 13.64 10.96 -4.34
C TRP A 136 14.74 10.70 -3.32
N GLN A 137 15.48 11.73 -2.89
CA GLN A 137 16.45 11.61 -1.80
C GLN A 137 15.79 11.12 -0.50
N ARG A 138 14.60 11.63 -0.15
CA ARG A 138 13.85 11.16 1.03
C ARG A 138 13.38 9.70 0.90
N VAL A 139 13.00 9.28 -0.31
CA VAL A 139 12.69 7.88 -0.61
C VAL A 139 13.92 7.00 -0.36
N GLN A 140 15.08 7.37 -0.92
CA GLN A 140 16.33 6.63 -0.74
C GLN A 140 16.76 6.54 0.73
N LEU A 141 16.65 7.63 1.48
CA LEU A 141 16.94 7.64 2.92
C LEU A 141 15.98 6.74 3.70
N THR A 142 14.69 6.70 3.34
CA THR A 142 13.71 5.81 3.98
C THR A 142 14.01 4.34 3.70
N VAL A 143 14.36 3.99 2.46
CA VAL A 143 14.77 2.63 2.08
C VAL A 143 16.07 2.22 2.78
N GLY A 144 17.07 3.11 2.83
CA GLY A 144 18.33 2.88 3.55
C GLY A 144 18.08 2.62 5.05
N ARG A 145 17.27 3.44 5.70
CA ARG A 145 16.88 3.24 7.11
C ARG A 145 16.14 1.93 7.35
N ALA A 146 15.33 1.47 6.39
CA ALA A 146 14.66 0.18 6.50
C ALA A 146 15.67 -0.98 6.44
N LEU A 147 16.69 -0.87 5.59
CA LEU A 147 17.80 -1.83 5.51
C LEU A 147 18.60 -1.88 6.82
N ASP A 148 18.97 -0.72 7.37
CA ASP A 148 19.70 -0.63 8.65
C ASP A 148 18.90 -1.28 9.78
N ARG A 149 17.59 -1.02 9.84
CA ARG A 149 16.70 -1.63 10.84
C ARG A 149 16.59 -3.15 10.69
N TRP A 150 16.63 -3.66 9.46
CA TRP A 150 16.71 -5.09 9.23
C TRP A 150 18.04 -5.67 9.70
N ALA A 151 19.17 -5.04 9.36
CA ALA A 151 20.48 -5.50 9.80
C ALA A 151 20.56 -5.58 11.35
N CYS A 152 20.10 -4.53 12.04
CA CYS A 152 20.01 -4.55 13.51
C CYS A 152 19.07 -5.66 14.04
N ALA A 153 17.93 -5.88 13.41
CA ALA A 153 17.00 -6.93 13.83
C ALA A 153 17.56 -8.34 13.56
N GLN A 154 18.33 -8.51 12.49
CA GLN A 154 19.01 -9.76 12.15
C GLN A 154 20.12 -10.06 13.16
N ASP A 155 20.95 -9.07 13.52
CA ASP A 155 21.97 -9.23 14.55
C ASP A 155 21.35 -9.60 15.91
N GLN A 156 20.21 -8.98 16.27
CA GLN A 156 19.46 -9.34 17.46
C GLN A 156 18.93 -10.78 17.39
N ALA A 157 18.43 -11.22 16.24
CA ALA A 157 17.99 -12.60 16.04
C ALA A 157 19.13 -13.61 16.19
N VAL A 158 20.30 -13.33 15.63
CA VAL A 158 21.50 -14.18 15.77
C VAL A 158 21.95 -14.25 17.21
N ARG A 159 22.00 -13.11 17.92
CA ARG A 159 22.37 -13.07 19.35
C ARG A 159 21.37 -13.85 20.21
N ALA A 160 20.07 -13.66 19.98
CA ALA A 160 19.00 -14.37 20.67
C ALA A 160 19.05 -15.90 20.43
N ALA A 161 19.36 -16.32 19.19
CA ALA A 161 19.54 -17.73 18.85
C ALA A 161 20.75 -18.35 19.57
N ARG A 162 21.88 -17.64 19.63
CA ARG A 162 23.07 -18.07 20.37
C ARG A 162 22.82 -18.19 21.88
N ALA A 163 22.07 -17.25 22.44
CA ALA A 163 21.68 -17.25 23.85
C ALA A 163 20.53 -18.22 24.18
N ARG A 164 19.85 -18.79 23.17
CA ARG A 164 18.64 -19.63 23.29
C ARG A 164 17.47 -18.95 24.02
N GLU A 165 17.44 -17.63 24.01
CA GLU A 165 16.41 -16.81 24.67
C GLU A 165 15.66 -15.98 23.64
N ASN A 166 14.32 -16.02 23.65
CA ASN A 166 13.47 -15.21 22.76
C ASN A 166 13.80 -15.31 21.25
N ALA A 167 14.51 -16.37 20.82
CA ALA A 167 15.06 -16.50 19.47
C ALA A 167 13.97 -16.44 18.40
N LEU A 168 12.85 -17.15 18.61
CA LEU A 168 11.73 -17.15 17.67
C LEU A 168 11.15 -15.73 17.47
N ARG A 169 10.95 -14.99 18.56
CA ARG A 169 10.44 -13.61 18.50
C ARG A 169 11.39 -12.67 17.77
N ALA A 170 12.69 -12.80 18.01
CA ALA A 170 13.71 -12.00 17.34
C ALA A 170 13.81 -12.33 15.84
N VAL A 171 13.69 -13.60 15.46
CA VAL A 171 13.60 -14.04 14.05
C VAL A 171 12.36 -13.47 13.37
N HIS A 172 11.19 -13.53 14.00
CA HIS A 172 9.96 -12.94 13.45
C HIS A 172 10.09 -11.43 13.24
N ARG A 173 10.78 -10.73 14.15
CA ARG A 173 11.07 -9.29 14.01
C ARG A 173 12.03 -9.01 12.86
N SER A 174 13.09 -9.80 12.70
CA SER A 174 14.01 -9.70 11.56
C SER A 174 13.28 -9.92 10.24
N ARG A 175 12.43 -10.97 10.15
CA ARG A 175 11.62 -11.24 8.96
C ARG A 175 10.68 -10.06 8.64
N ALA A 176 9.99 -9.50 9.63
CA ALA A 176 9.13 -8.33 9.42
C ALA A 176 9.93 -7.09 8.94
N ALA A 177 11.14 -6.89 9.46
CA ALA A 177 12.04 -5.82 9.02
C ALA A 177 12.49 -6.01 7.56
N TRP A 178 12.84 -7.25 7.19
CA TRP A 178 13.20 -7.62 5.81
C TRP A 178 12.05 -7.35 4.84
N CYS A 179 10.84 -7.82 5.17
CA CYS A 179 9.65 -7.58 4.35
C CYS A 179 9.41 -6.08 4.17
N ASN A 180 9.49 -5.28 5.25
CA ASN A 180 9.32 -3.83 5.14
C ASN A 180 10.36 -3.19 4.21
N TYR A 181 11.64 -3.55 4.34
CA TYR A 181 12.69 -3.06 3.44
C TYR A 181 12.41 -3.43 1.98
N TRP A 182 12.13 -4.71 1.71
CA TRP A 182 11.94 -5.19 0.35
C TRP A 182 10.73 -4.56 -0.32
N GLU A 183 9.62 -4.41 0.41
CA GLU A 183 8.42 -3.72 -0.05
C GLU A 183 8.69 -2.26 -0.41
N LEU A 184 9.42 -1.54 0.44
CA LEU A 184 9.78 -0.13 0.19
C LEU A 184 10.69 0.00 -1.03
N ARG A 185 11.61 -0.96 -1.26
CA ARG A 185 12.43 -0.97 -2.48
C ARG A 185 11.58 -1.19 -3.73
N CYS A 186 10.71 -2.19 -3.74
CA CYS A 186 9.80 -2.44 -4.86
C CYS A 186 8.80 -1.30 -5.09
N GLU A 187 8.39 -0.59 -4.03
CA GLU A 187 7.55 0.60 -4.15
C GLU A 187 8.32 1.79 -4.73
N ALA A 188 9.56 2.02 -4.28
CA ALA A 188 10.43 3.05 -4.84
C ALA A 188 10.68 2.85 -6.34
N ASP A 189 10.96 1.61 -6.77
CA ASP A 189 11.17 1.28 -8.19
C ASP A 189 9.91 1.57 -9.03
N ARG A 190 8.72 1.23 -8.51
CA ARG A 190 7.44 1.52 -9.18
C ARG A 190 7.17 3.02 -9.29
N LEU A 191 7.47 3.78 -8.24
CA LEU A 191 7.31 5.23 -8.23
C LEU A 191 8.27 5.89 -9.23
N LEU A 192 9.51 5.41 -9.33
CA LEU A 192 10.49 5.87 -10.33
C LEU A 192 10.01 5.58 -11.76
N ALA A 193 9.54 4.36 -12.03
CA ALA A 193 9.01 3.98 -13.33
C ALA A 193 7.79 4.84 -13.74
N THR A 194 6.91 5.14 -12.77
CA THR A 194 5.73 5.99 -12.98
C THR A 194 6.13 7.45 -13.24
N ALA A 195 7.11 7.98 -12.50
CA ALA A 195 7.64 9.33 -12.71
C ALA A 195 8.28 9.47 -14.11
N ALA A 196 9.09 8.49 -14.52
CA ALA A 196 9.68 8.46 -15.86
C ALA A 196 8.63 8.42 -16.98
N ALA A 197 7.56 7.62 -16.80
CA ALA A 197 6.45 7.57 -17.75
C ALA A 197 5.68 8.90 -17.86
N ARG A 198 5.47 9.61 -16.74
CA ARG A 198 4.88 10.96 -16.73
C ARG A 198 5.75 11.98 -17.45
N GLY A 199 7.06 11.95 -17.24
CA GLY A 199 8.03 12.80 -17.93
C GLY A 199 7.97 12.61 -19.46
N ARG A 200 7.95 11.36 -19.94
CA ARG A 200 7.82 11.04 -21.38
C ARG A 200 6.50 11.56 -21.97
N LYS A 201 5.37 11.39 -21.28
CA LYS A 201 4.06 11.90 -21.73
C LYS A 201 4.02 13.43 -21.80
N ALA A 202 4.62 14.12 -20.81
CA ALA A 202 4.71 15.58 -20.80
C ALA A 202 5.60 16.11 -21.94
N ALA A 203 6.73 15.46 -22.21
CA ALA A 203 7.60 15.80 -23.34
C ALA A 203 6.90 15.58 -24.70
N ALA A 204 6.17 14.48 -24.87
CA ALA A 204 5.39 14.20 -26.08
C ALA A 204 4.28 15.24 -26.33
N ARG A 205 3.63 15.74 -25.26
CA ARG A 205 2.65 16.84 -25.36
C ARG A 205 3.30 18.16 -25.75
N ARG A 206 4.48 18.49 -25.21
CA ARG A 206 5.25 19.68 -25.61
C ARG A 206 5.75 19.60 -27.06
N GLY A 207 6.10 18.41 -27.53
CA GLY A 207 6.49 18.17 -28.93
C GLY A 207 5.34 18.32 -29.93
N ARG A 208 4.10 18.00 -29.55
CA ARG A 208 2.91 18.20 -30.40
C ARG A 208 2.36 19.64 -30.40
N GLY A 209 2.77 20.48 -29.45
CA GLY A 209 2.33 21.88 -29.35
C GLY A 209 3.16 22.89 -30.15
N ARG A 210 4.28 22.47 -30.75
CA ARG A 210 5.11 23.35 -31.58
C ARG A 210 4.80 23.08 -33.05
N ALA A 211 3.78 23.76 -33.57
CA ALA A 211 3.60 23.84 -35.02
C ALA A 211 4.89 24.39 -35.64
N PRO A 212 5.40 23.79 -36.74
CA PRO A 212 6.55 24.36 -37.44
C PRO A 212 6.21 25.78 -37.89
N PRO A 213 7.14 26.75 -37.83
CA PRO A 213 6.93 28.02 -38.49
C PRO A 213 6.66 27.73 -39.96
N ARG A 214 5.50 28.19 -40.47
CA ARG A 214 5.15 28.06 -41.88
C ARG A 214 6.27 28.69 -42.72
N PRO A 215 6.87 27.97 -43.68
CA PRO A 215 7.82 28.58 -44.60
C PRO A 215 7.04 29.46 -45.58
N GLY A 216 7.43 30.72 -45.70
CA GLY A 216 7.10 31.57 -46.84
C GLY A 216 5.64 32.00 -46.99
N GLY A 217 5.19 32.94 -46.15
CA GLY A 217 4.07 33.81 -46.50
C GLY A 217 4.62 35.21 -46.78
N SER A 218 4.58 35.65 -48.03
CA SER A 218 4.91 37.03 -48.42
C SER A 218 4.22 38.04 -47.51
N PRO A 219 4.88 39.14 -47.12
CA PRO A 219 4.23 40.17 -46.31
C PRO A 219 3.02 40.73 -47.06
N PRO A 220 1.87 40.93 -46.38
CA PRO A 220 0.75 41.63 -46.99
C PRO A 220 1.17 43.08 -47.33
N PRO A 221 0.66 43.65 -48.43
CA PRO A 221 0.99 45.02 -48.81
C PRO A 221 0.55 46.01 -47.70
N PRO A 222 1.29 47.13 -47.53
CA PRO A 222 0.97 48.11 -46.51
C PRO A 222 -0.42 48.69 -46.76
N THR A 223 -1.26 48.66 -45.74
CA THR A 223 -2.54 49.36 -45.70
C THR A 223 -2.29 50.87 -45.79
N PRO A 224 -3.07 51.62 -46.59
CA PRO A 224 -2.93 53.06 -46.67
C PRO A 224 -3.26 53.68 -45.30
N ARG A 225 -2.36 54.51 -44.79
CA ARG A 225 -2.59 55.32 -43.59
C ARG A 225 -3.84 56.20 -43.81
N PRO A 226 -4.80 56.24 -42.88
CA PRO A 226 -5.79 57.30 -42.87
C PRO A 226 -5.09 58.65 -42.61
N PRO A 227 -5.60 59.75 -43.19
CA PRO A 227 -4.99 61.07 -43.01
C PRO A 227 -5.00 61.48 -41.54
N GLU A 228 -3.85 62.00 -41.10
CA GLU A 228 -3.67 62.67 -39.81
C GLU A 228 -4.79 63.69 -39.60
N ARG A 229 -5.62 63.47 -38.57
CA ARG A 229 -6.37 64.57 -37.98
C ARG A 229 -5.35 65.51 -37.37
N ALA A 230 -5.15 66.64 -38.04
CA ALA A 230 -4.44 67.78 -37.49
C ALA A 230 -5.01 68.11 -36.10
N TYR A 231 -4.16 67.95 -35.09
CA TYR A 231 -4.37 68.50 -33.77
C TYR A 231 -4.46 70.02 -33.91
N ASN A 232 -5.63 70.60 -33.62
CA ASN A 232 -5.84 72.04 -33.60
C ASN A 232 -5.75 72.53 -32.14
N PRO A 233 -4.67 73.23 -31.73
CA PRO A 233 -4.48 73.65 -30.35
C PRO A 233 -5.25 74.91 -29.94
N ASN A 234 -6.14 75.45 -30.79
CA ASN A 234 -6.82 76.74 -30.54
C ASN A 234 -8.34 76.63 -30.33
N GLN A 235 -8.81 75.78 -29.42
CA GLN A 235 -10.15 75.93 -28.84
C GLN A 235 -10.10 75.86 -27.31
N CYS A 236 -9.52 76.93 -26.74
CA CYS A 236 -9.82 77.38 -25.40
C CYS A 236 -10.51 78.75 -25.50
N SER A 237 -11.58 78.90 -24.71
CA SER A 237 -12.13 80.16 -24.18
C SER A 237 -13.08 80.98 -25.06
N ARG A 238 -14.38 80.94 -24.69
CA ARG A 238 -15.25 82.06 -24.25
C ARG A 238 -16.67 81.49 -24.05
N SER A 239 -17.10 81.38 -22.80
CA SER A 239 -18.04 82.29 -22.10
C SER A 239 -19.49 81.91 -22.37
#